data_AF-Q0PZF6-F1
#
_entry.id   AF-Q0PZF6-F1
#
_cell.length_a   1.000
_cell.length_b   1.000
_cell.length_c   1.000
_cell.angle_alpha   90.00
_cell.angle_beta   90.00
_cell.angle_gamma   90.00
#
_symmetry.space_group_name_H-M   'P 1'
#
loop_
_entity.id
_entity.type
_entity.pdbx_description
1 polymer ?
#
loop_
_entity_poly.entity_id
_entity_poly.type
_entity_poly.pdbx_seq_one_letter_code
_entity_poly.pdbx_strand_id
1 'polypeptide(L)'
;MKILYPMQVGGGDAPKEVASLEEFIGMLNGEPGGTFLLGGNRIWHGGIHLSDKGGWHPGGAVRAIADGEIVAYRIASDPVAVTLEPEKGKPGEPITLHTSPSFCLVRHRYEATEEVSGQQQPKSNTLTFYCLYMHIACKNAYQGEPERYVLTGSGVAIYKATASLQFQKEDKLGTARKGAGVTLIGAPSQRMNLNNEPYSYQLVSYATPKSDDPSEFYVASQFIKEERKIEPSWMMAKQDIPCLYPVSRNSYLRKSKDQGEAVTAGLPKTSKVARTTAQPVVFSNMKEYLE
;
A
#
# COMPACT_ATOMS: atom_id res chain seq x y z
N MET A 1 23.84 -4.05 10.58
CA MET A 1 22.46 -3.74 10.14
C MET A 1 22.45 -3.64 8.62
N LYS A 2 21.50 -4.26 7.93
CA LYS A 2 21.27 -4.05 6.50
C LYS A 2 20.31 -2.88 6.33
N ILE A 3 20.68 -1.89 5.51
CA ILE A 3 19.82 -0.75 5.17
C ILE A 3 19.32 -0.94 3.73
N LEU A 4 18.03 -0.72 3.52
CA LEU A 4 17.30 -0.86 2.26
C LEU A 4 16.62 0.46 1.92
N TYR A 5 16.33 0.67 0.63
CA TYR A 5 15.48 1.78 0.21
C TYR A 5 14.02 1.53 0.62
N PRO A 6 13.29 2.58 1.06
CA PRO A 6 11.95 2.45 1.63
C PRO A 6 10.87 2.11 0.60
N MET A 7 11.20 2.10 -0.69
CA MET A 7 10.26 1.88 -1.80
C MET A 7 10.83 0.93 -2.85
N GLN A 8 9.92 0.34 -3.63
CA GLN A 8 10.22 -0.27 -4.92
C GLN A 8 9.82 0.69 -6.04
N VAL A 9 10.55 0.61 -7.14
CA VAL A 9 10.44 1.58 -8.24
C VAL A 9 9.95 0.92 -9.51
N GLY A 10 9.42 1.72 -10.41
CA GLY A 10 8.86 1.24 -11.67
C GLY A 10 9.94 0.88 -12.70
N GLY A 11 9.73 -0.24 -13.39
CA GLY A 11 10.54 -0.66 -14.53
C GLY A 11 9.81 -1.71 -15.36
N GLY A 12 8.83 -1.29 -16.16
CA GLY A 12 7.90 -2.18 -16.86
C GLY A 12 6.65 -2.52 -16.03
N ASP A 13 6.01 -3.66 -16.30
CA ASP A 13 4.73 -4.09 -15.68
C ASP A 13 4.86 -4.52 -14.19
N ALA A 14 6.08 -4.55 -13.62
CA ALA A 14 6.33 -5.06 -12.26
C ALA A 14 7.27 -4.14 -11.45
N PRO A 15 7.10 -4.08 -10.11
CA PRO A 15 7.98 -3.31 -9.24
C PRO A 15 9.38 -3.95 -9.14
N LYS A 16 10.42 -3.11 -9.06
CA LYS A 16 11.83 -3.54 -8.89
C LYS A 16 12.51 -2.84 -7.72
N GLU A 17 13.59 -3.43 -7.24
CA GLU A 17 14.47 -2.83 -6.23
C GLU A 17 15.25 -1.63 -6.80
N VAL A 18 15.53 -0.64 -5.95
CA VAL A 18 16.39 0.49 -6.28
C VAL A 18 17.85 0.02 -6.29
N ALA A 19 18.56 0.27 -7.38
CA ALA A 19 19.90 -0.28 -7.61
C ALA A 19 21.01 0.54 -6.96
N SER A 20 20.86 1.86 -6.84
CA SER A 20 21.89 2.73 -6.24
C SER A 20 21.33 3.97 -5.56
N LEU A 21 22.19 4.67 -4.81
CA LEU A 21 21.83 5.92 -4.14
C LEU A 21 21.56 7.01 -5.17
N GLU A 22 22.37 7.08 -6.23
CA GLU A 22 22.23 8.02 -7.32
C GLU A 22 20.91 7.83 -8.05
N GLU A 23 20.50 6.57 -8.29
CA GLU A 23 19.17 6.27 -8.83
C GLU A 23 18.10 6.78 -7.87
N PHE A 24 18.19 6.44 -6.58
CA PHE A 24 17.21 6.84 -5.57
C PHE A 24 17.04 8.37 -5.50
N ILE A 25 18.14 9.11 -5.37
CA ILE A 25 18.13 10.57 -5.30
C ILE A 25 17.65 11.16 -6.63
N GLY A 26 18.08 10.60 -7.76
CA GLY A 26 17.63 11.01 -9.09
C GLY A 26 16.11 10.91 -9.24
N MET A 27 15.51 9.83 -8.74
CA MET A 27 14.06 9.65 -8.73
C MET A 27 13.37 10.61 -7.77
N LEU A 28 13.86 10.79 -6.55
CA LEU A 28 13.29 11.74 -5.58
C LEU A 28 13.31 13.19 -6.06
N ASN A 29 14.26 13.56 -6.90
CA ASN A 29 14.29 14.89 -7.51
C ASN A 29 13.13 15.13 -8.48
N GLY A 30 12.40 14.09 -8.89
CA GLY A 30 11.16 14.18 -9.65
C GLY A 30 9.94 14.56 -8.80
N GLU A 31 10.03 14.51 -7.47
CA GLU A 31 8.94 14.91 -6.59
C GLU A 31 8.60 16.41 -6.76
N PRO A 32 7.33 16.77 -7.03
CA PRO A 32 6.93 18.17 -7.19
C PRO A 32 7.06 18.98 -5.89
N GLY A 33 7.18 18.29 -4.76
CA GLY A 33 7.47 18.85 -3.45
C GLY A 33 7.63 17.76 -2.40
N GLY A 34 8.20 18.10 -1.25
CA GLY A 34 8.43 17.11 -0.19
C GLY A 34 9.75 16.36 -0.35
N THR A 35 10.75 16.97 -0.96
CA THR A 35 12.15 16.53 -0.84
C THR A 35 12.70 16.91 0.54
N PHE A 36 13.80 16.28 0.94
CA PHE A 36 14.40 16.54 2.25
C PHE A 36 14.98 17.95 2.37
N LEU A 37 14.93 18.47 3.60
CA LEU A 37 15.25 19.81 4.09
C LEU A 37 14.21 20.90 3.77
N LEU A 38 13.83 21.13 2.52
CA LEU A 38 12.91 22.22 2.16
C LEU A 38 11.80 21.73 1.22
N GLY A 39 10.55 21.87 1.67
CA GLY A 39 9.37 21.53 0.86
C GLY A 39 9.08 22.58 -0.22
N GLY A 40 8.13 22.28 -1.12
CA GLY A 40 7.73 23.20 -2.19
C GLY A 40 7.15 24.54 -1.70
N ASN A 41 6.68 24.58 -0.45
CA ASN A 41 6.23 25.78 0.25
C ASN A 41 7.37 26.57 0.95
N ARG A 42 8.63 26.17 0.74
CA ARG A 42 9.85 26.73 1.37
C ARG A 42 9.88 26.62 2.89
N ILE A 43 9.11 25.68 3.45
CA ILE A 43 9.14 25.36 4.88
C ILE A 43 10.05 24.14 5.08
N TRP A 44 10.65 24.06 6.27
CA TRP A 44 11.42 22.89 6.69
C TRP A 44 10.61 21.61 6.50
N HIS A 45 11.22 20.65 5.80
CA HIS A 45 10.64 19.34 5.53
C HIS A 45 11.55 18.24 6.07
N GLY A 46 11.07 17.56 7.11
CA GLY A 46 11.86 16.59 7.87
C GLY A 46 11.94 15.18 7.25
N GLY A 47 11.50 15.00 6.01
CA GLY A 47 11.44 13.68 5.37
C GLY A 47 11.40 13.76 3.85
N ILE A 48 10.90 12.69 3.23
CA ILE A 48 10.70 12.58 1.79
C ILE A 48 9.28 12.09 1.52
N HIS A 49 8.69 12.52 0.42
CA HIS A 49 7.49 11.89 -0.13
C HIS A 49 7.87 10.71 -1.03
N LEU A 50 6.98 9.72 -1.10
CA LEU A 50 7.08 8.60 -2.03
C LEU A 50 5.84 8.66 -2.92
N SER A 51 6.01 9.01 -4.19
CA SER A 51 4.94 9.06 -5.19
C SER A 51 5.40 8.50 -6.54
N ASP A 52 4.46 8.37 -7.48
CA ASP A 52 4.76 8.02 -8.88
C ASP A 52 5.76 9.00 -9.50
N LYS A 53 5.72 10.29 -9.10
CA LYS A 53 6.66 11.32 -9.55
C LYS A 53 8.07 11.12 -8.98
N GLY A 54 8.15 10.60 -7.75
CA GLY A 54 9.40 10.17 -7.13
C GLY A 54 9.84 8.76 -7.49
N GLY A 55 9.24 8.14 -8.51
CA GLY A 55 9.60 6.83 -9.01
C GLY A 55 9.00 5.64 -8.26
N TRP A 56 8.17 5.85 -7.22
CA TRP A 56 7.48 4.76 -6.53
C TRP A 56 6.49 4.05 -7.47
N HIS A 57 6.55 2.72 -7.49
CA HIS A 57 5.63 1.92 -8.29
C HIS A 57 4.32 1.68 -7.50
N PRO A 58 3.12 1.92 -8.08
CA PRO A 58 1.85 1.73 -7.38
C PRO A 58 1.59 0.31 -6.85
N GLY A 59 2.12 -0.71 -7.54
CA GLY A 59 2.11 -2.11 -7.09
C GLY A 59 3.35 -2.52 -6.27
N GLY A 60 4.25 -1.57 -6.00
CA GLY A 60 5.50 -1.80 -5.27
C GLY A 60 5.35 -1.62 -3.77
N ALA A 61 6.06 -2.45 -3.00
CA ALA A 61 6.01 -2.38 -1.55
C ALA A 61 6.69 -1.11 -1.01
N VAL A 62 6.09 -0.55 0.05
CA VAL A 62 6.77 0.36 0.99
C VAL A 62 7.21 -0.46 2.19
N ARG A 63 8.46 -0.28 2.63
CA ARG A 63 9.05 -1.09 3.73
C ARG A 63 9.85 -0.26 4.72
N ALA A 64 10.09 -0.86 5.88
CA ALA A 64 11.07 -0.34 6.82
C ALA A 64 12.47 -0.34 6.18
N ILE A 65 13.23 0.74 6.38
CA ILE A 65 14.58 0.86 5.77
C ILE A 65 15.59 -0.08 6.42
N ALA A 66 15.31 -0.57 7.63
CA ALA A 66 16.15 -1.51 8.35
C ALA A 66 15.29 -2.26 9.37
N ASP A 67 15.89 -3.30 9.96
CA ASP A 67 15.29 -4.00 11.10
C ASP A 67 15.11 -3.03 12.27
N GLY A 68 14.04 -3.20 13.04
CA GLY A 68 13.71 -2.30 14.13
C GLY A 68 12.45 -2.69 14.88
N GLU A 69 12.07 -1.84 15.82
CA GLU A 69 10.95 -2.06 16.73
C GLU A 69 9.86 -1.03 16.45
N ILE A 70 8.61 -1.47 16.27
CA ILE A 70 7.48 -0.52 16.31
C ILE A 70 7.33 -0.01 17.73
N VAL A 71 7.54 1.30 17.90
CA VAL A 71 7.40 1.99 19.19
C VAL A 71 6.12 2.82 19.28
N ALA A 72 5.53 3.18 18.14
CA ALA A 72 4.21 3.79 18.06
C ALA A 72 3.59 3.53 16.69
N TYR A 73 2.28 3.37 16.63
CA TYR A 73 1.55 3.29 15.37
C TYR A 73 0.10 3.77 15.54
N ARG A 74 -0.51 4.18 14.44
CA ARG A 74 -1.94 4.47 14.32
C ARG A 74 -2.45 3.90 13.01
N ILE A 75 -3.60 3.23 13.07
CA ILE A 75 -4.32 2.78 11.88
C ILE A 75 -5.72 3.36 11.99
N ALA A 76 -6.00 4.35 11.16
CA ALA A 76 -7.34 4.92 11.08
C ALA A 76 -8.26 4.00 10.29
N SER A 77 -9.54 4.03 10.61
CA SER A 77 -10.55 3.31 9.84
C SER A 77 -10.66 3.89 8.43
N ASP A 78 -10.69 5.21 8.32
CA ASP A 78 -10.95 5.95 7.08
C ASP A 78 -10.03 7.16 6.92
N PRO A 79 -9.73 7.58 5.68
CA PRO A 79 -9.05 8.83 5.39
C PRO A 79 -9.81 10.04 5.91
N VAL A 80 -9.08 11.09 6.25
CA VAL A 80 -9.63 12.38 6.67
C VAL A 80 -9.66 13.32 5.48
N ALA A 81 -10.78 14.01 5.28
CA ALA A 81 -10.89 15.09 4.31
C ALA A 81 -10.32 16.40 4.88
N VAL A 82 -9.49 17.08 4.11
CA VAL A 82 -8.97 18.43 4.40
C VAL A 82 -9.26 19.30 3.19
N THR A 83 -10.04 20.35 3.39
CA THR A 83 -10.29 21.36 2.36
C THR A 83 -9.23 22.45 2.47
N LEU A 84 -8.46 22.63 1.40
CA LEU A 84 -7.52 23.73 1.25
C LEU A 84 -8.23 24.86 0.53
N GLU A 85 -8.41 25.96 1.24
CA GLU A 85 -8.92 27.19 0.65
C GLU A 85 -7.82 27.85 -0.21
N PRO A 86 -8.20 28.51 -1.32
CA PRO A 86 -7.27 29.33 -2.08
C PRO A 86 -6.70 30.45 -1.20
N GLU A 87 -5.48 30.87 -1.52
CA GLU A 87 -4.82 31.96 -0.80
C GLU A 87 -5.67 33.25 -0.92
N LYS A 88 -5.85 33.96 0.20
CA LYS A 88 -6.75 35.12 0.25
C LYS A 88 -6.39 36.15 -0.84
N GLY A 89 -7.36 36.43 -1.71
CA GLY A 89 -7.19 37.38 -2.82
C GLY A 89 -6.59 36.79 -4.10
N LYS A 90 -6.33 35.48 -4.17
CA LYS A 90 -6.00 34.77 -5.41
C LYS A 90 -7.20 34.02 -5.96
N PRO A 91 -7.40 34.00 -7.30
CA PRO A 91 -8.43 33.18 -7.92
C PRO A 91 -8.11 31.69 -7.74
N GLY A 92 -9.12 30.89 -7.44
CA GLY A 92 -9.03 29.44 -7.28
C GLY A 92 -10.27 28.88 -6.60
N GLU A 93 -10.56 27.61 -6.81
CA GLU A 93 -11.62 26.89 -6.09
C GLU A 93 -11.02 26.11 -4.90
N PRO A 94 -11.78 25.90 -3.81
CA PRO A 94 -11.32 25.08 -2.69
C PRO A 94 -11.04 23.65 -3.16
N ILE A 95 -9.91 23.09 -2.71
CA ILE A 95 -9.50 21.72 -3.07
C ILE A 95 -9.71 20.83 -1.85
N THR A 96 -10.55 19.80 -1.97
CA THR A 96 -10.71 18.79 -0.92
C THR A 96 -9.74 17.63 -1.16
N LEU A 97 -8.83 17.42 -0.21
CA LEU A 97 -7.85 16.34 -0.20
C LEU A 97 -8.24 15.28 0.83
N HIS A 98 -8.12 14.01 0.46
CA HIS A 98 -8.26 12.91 1.41
C HIS A 98 -6.87 12.41 1.81
N THR A 99 -6.55 12.48 3.09
CA THR A 99 -5.27 12.02 3.63
C THR A 99 -5.48 10.94 4.67
N SER A 100 -4.72 9.86 4.56
CA SER A 100 -4.69 8.85 5.63
C SER A 100 -3.90 9.42 6.82
N PRO A 101 -4.50 9.48 8.02
CA PRO A 101 -3.76 9.81 9.23
C PRO A 101 -3.01 8.59 9.80
N SER A 102 -3.10 7.40 9.20
CA SER A 102 -2.35 6.23 9.69
C SER A 102 -0.84 6.49 9.62
N PHE A 103 -0.10 5.97 10.60
CA PHE A 103 1.36 6.03 10.63
C PHE A 103 1.96 4.85 11.39
N CYS A 104 3.25 4.60 11.14
CA CYS A 104 4.08 3.67 11.90
C CYS A 104 5.42 4.36 12.24
N LEU A 105 5.83 4.31 13.51
CA LEU A 105 7.10 4.81 14.00
C LEU A 105 7.98 3.63 14.41
N VAL A 106 9.09 3.46 13.71
CA VAL A 106 10.05 2.39 13.95
C VAL A 106 11.30 2.96 14.61
N ARG A 107 11.73 2.34 15.71
CA ARG A 107 13.02 2.58 16.36
C ARG A 107 14.05 1.58 15.83
N HIS A 108 15.17 2.09 15.35
CA HIS A 108 16.29 1.28 14.86
C HIS A 108 17.47 1.45 15.80
N ARG A 109 18.24 0.37 15.98
CA ARG A 109 19.50 0.37 16.74
C ARG A 109 20.62 -0.16 15.88
N TYR A 110 21.52 0.72 15.48
CA TYR A 110 22.74 0.39 14.76
C TYR A 110 23.91 0.28 15.73
N GLU A 111 24.68 -0.81 15.61
CA GLU A 111 25.92 -1.00 16.36
C GLU A 111 27.06 -1.15 15.35
N ALA A 112 28.04 -0.24 15.43
CA ALA A 112 29.30 -0.36 14.73
C ALA A 112 30.35 -0.91 15.69
N THR A 113 31.01 -2.00 15.29
CA THR A 113 32.16 -2.56 16.00
C THR A 113 33.39 -2.43 15.12
N GLU A 114 34.44 -1.83 15.65
CA GLU A 114 35.74 -1.71 14.97
C GLU A 114 36.78 -2.51 15.75
N GLU A 115 37.38 -3.50 15.08
CA GLU A 115 38.54 -4.21 15.61
C GLU A 115 39.77 -3.31 15.42
N VAL A 116 40.27 -2.76 16.52
CA VAL A 116 41.49 -1.94 16.52
C VAL A 116 42.67 -2.85 16.85
N SER A 117 43.62 -2.96 15.91
CA SER A 117 44.84 -3.75 16.12
C SER A 117 45.59 -3.29 17.38
N GLY A 118 45.86 -4.22 18.29
CA GLY A 118 46.52 -3.95 19.57
C GLY A 118 45.61 -3.61 20.75
N GLN A 119 44.28 -3.59 20.59
CA GLN A 119 43.33 -3.48 21.72
C GLN A 119 42.65 -4.82 22.00
N GLN A 120 42.55 -5.21 23.28
CA GLN A 120 41.90 -6.47 23.71
C GLN A 120 40.38 -6.45 23.60
N GLN A 121 39.76 -5.27 23.49
CA GLN A 121 38.32 -5.13 23.28
C GLN A 121 38.04 -4.24 22.06
N PRO A 122 37.18 -4.68 21.12
CA PRO A 122 36.79 -3.87 19.97
C PRO A 122 36.06 -2.60 20.43
N LYS A 123 36.30 -1.48 19.75
CA LYS A 123 35.54 -0.25 19.99
C LYS A 123 34.13 -0.46 19.44
N SER A 124 33.12 -0.13 20.24
CA SER A 124 31.74 -0.16 19.80
C SER A 124 31.12 1.24 19.87
N ASN A 125 30.32 1.58 18.87
CA ASN A 125 29.49 2.78 18.86
C ASN A 125 28.05 2.38 18.52
N THR A 126 27.09 2.91 19.27
CA THR A 126 25.67 2.62 19.08
C THR A 126 24.93 3.88 18.65
N LEU A 127 24.18 3.79 17.56
CA LEU A 127 23.26 4.83 17.08
C LEU A 127 21.82 4.31 17.19
N THR A 128 21.00 5.01 17.97
CA THR A 128 19.55 4.81 17.96
C THR A 128 18.90 5.90 17.12
N PHE A 129 18.11 5.53 16.13
CA PHE A 129 17.38 6.48 15.28
C PHE A 129 15.95 6.00 15.05
N TYR A 130 15.08 6.91 14.60
CA TYR A 130 13.66 6.64 14.41
C TYR A 130 13.22 7.01 12.99
N CYS A 131 12.42 6.14 12.38
CA CYS A 131 11.81 6.38 11.08
C CYS A 131 10.28 6.44 11.22
N LEU A 132 9.70 7.57 10.82
CA LEU A 132 8.25 7.79 10.81
C LEU A 132 7.69 7.57 9.40
N TYR A 133 6.88 6.54 9.23
CA TYR A 133 6.16 6.23 8.00
C TYR A 133 4.74 6.79 8.12
N MET A 134 4.44 7.86 7.40
CA MET A 134 3.13 8.54 7.41
C MET A 134 2.32 8.21 6.15
N HIS A 135 1.02 8.47 6.21
CA HIS A 135 0.10 8.28 5.09
C HIS A 135 0.01 6.83 4.59
N ILE A 136 0.33 5.87 5.46
CA ILE A 136 0.09 4.45 5.20
C ILE A 136 -1.41 4.18 5.10
N ALA A 137 -1.83 3.05 4.55
CA ALA A 137 -3.24 2.80 4.29
C ALA A 137 -4.13 2.80 5.57
N CYS A 138 -5.38 3.22 5.42
CA CYS A 138 -6.43 3.08 6.43
C CYS A 138 -7.02 1.66 6.40
N LYS A 139 -7.78 1.25 7.42
CA LYS A 139 -8.43 -0.08 7.46
C LYS A 139 -9.37 -0.30 6.29
N ASN A 140 -10.10 0.73 5.89
CA ASN A 140 -11.01 0.66 4.76
C ASN A 140 -10.32 0.29 3.44
N ALA A 141 -9.03 0.59 3.28
CA ALA A 141 -8.26 0.20 2.10
C ALA A 141 -8.09 -1.33 1.99
N TYR A 142 -8.22 -2.06 3.09
CA TYR A 142 -8.16 -3.53 3.15
C TYR A 142 -9.54 -4.19 3.11
N GLN A 143 -10.61 -3.42 3.33
CA GLN A 143 -11.99 -3.89 3.38
C GLN A 143 -12.82 -3.46 2.16
N GLY A 144 -12.30 -2.54 1.35
CA GLY A 144 -12.93 -2.04 0.13
C GLY A 144 -12.86 -3.03 -1.03
N GLU A 145 -13.17 -2.57 -2.24
CA GLU A 145 -13.19 -3.39 -3.45
C GLU A 145 -11.88 -4.17 -3.69
N PRO A 146 -11.93 -5.36 -4.31
CA PRO A 146 -10.74 -6.07 -4.75
C PRO A 146 -9.81 -5.19 -5.59
N GLU A 147 -8.49 -5.33 -5.41
CA GLU A 147 -7.52 -4.63 -6.26
C GLU A 147 -7.59 -5.12 -7.70
N ARG A 148 -7.82 -6.43 -7.85
CA ARG A 148 -8.01 -7.07 -9.15
C ARG A 148 -8.73 -8.40 -9.00
N TYR A 149 -9.28 -8.84 -10.12
CA TYR A 149 -9.83 -10.18 -10.28
C TYR A 149 -8.86 -11.00 -11.11
N VAL A 150 -8.53 -12.21 -10.68
CA VAL A 150 -7.54 -13.07 -11.33
C VAL A 150 -8.17 -14.42 -11.66
N LEU A 151 -7.91 -14.92 -12.86
CA LEU A 151 -8.35 -16.26 -13.26
C LEU A 151 -7.49 -17.33 -12.58
N THR A 152 -8.15 -18.31 -11.98
CA THR A 152 -7.56 -19.44 -11.28
C THR A 152 -7.96 -20.76 -11.93
N GLY A 153 -7.36 -21.86 -11.48
CA GLY A 153 -7.57 -23.18 -12.09
C GLY A 153 -6.79 -23.40 -13.38
N SER A 154 -6.63 -24.66 -13.76
CA SER A 154 -5.95 -25.08 -14.99
C SER A 154 -6.98 -25.66 -15.95
N GLY A 155 -6.89 -25.32 -17.25
CA GLY A 155 -7.79 -25.88 -18.27
C GLY A 155 -9.23 -25.37 -18.22
N VAL A 156 -9.48 -24.24 -17.55
CA VAL A 156 -10.82 -23.65 -17.41
C VAL A 156 -11.33 -23.20 -18.77
N ALA A 157 -12.48 -23.72 -19.22
CA ALA A 157 -13.08 -23.35 -20.49
C ALA A 157 -13.64 -21.92 -20.48
N ILE A 158 -13.43 -21.20 -21.58
CA ILE A 158 -14.02 -19.87 -21.81
C ILE A 158 -14.94 -19.90 -23.03
N TYR A 159 -15.99 -19.08 -23.00
CA TYR A 159 -17.07 -19.12 -23.99
C TYR A 159 -17.37 -17.73 -24.59
N LYS A 160 -17.90 -17.69 -25.81
CA LYS A 160 -18.29 -16.44 -26.51
C LYS A 160 -19.23 -15.58 -25.67
N ALA A 161 -19.01 -14.27 -25.65
CA ALA A 161 -19.92 -13.29 -25.04
C ALA A 161 -21.33 -13.31 -25.65
N THR A 162 -21.45 -13.71 -26.92
CA THR A 162 -22.72 -13.82 -27.66
C THR A 162 -23.44 -15.16 -27.46
N ALA A 163 -22.87 -16.08 -26.68
CA ALA A 163 -23.45 -17.40 -26.47
C ALA A 163 -24.77 -17.31 -25.68
N SER A 164 -25.66 -18.27 -25.97
CA SER A 164 -26.92 -18.45 -25.24
C SER A 164 -26.68 -18.95 -23.82
N LEU A 165 -27.74 -19.01 -22.99
CA LEU A 165 -27.64 -19.50 -21.61
C LEU A 165 -27.18 -20.97 -21.52
N GLN A 166 -27.37 -21.75 -22.58
CA GLN A 166 -26.82 -23.09 -22.75
C GLN A 166 -25.65 -23.02 -23.73
N PHE A 167 -24.43 -23.26 -23.23
CA PHE A 167 -23.25 -23.28 -24.10
C PHE A 167 -23.26 -24.50 -25.02
N GLN A 168 -22.89 -24.26 -26.27
CA GLN A 168 -22.66 -25.29 -27.28
C GLN A 168 -21.16 -25.46 -27.56
N LYS A 169 -20.77 -26.54 -28.25
CA LYS A 169 -19.36 -26.85 -28.52
C LYS A 169 -18.67 -25.73 -29.32
N GLU A 170 -19.42 -25.06 -30.18
CA GLU A 170 -18.97 -23.97 -31.05
C GLU A 170 -18.79 -22.64 -30.29
N ASP A 171 -19.33 -22.55 -29.07
CA ASP A 171 -19.18 -21.37 -28.21
C ASP A 171 -17.85 -21.36 -27.46
N LYS A 172 -17.19 -22.52 -27.34
CA LYS A 172 -15.92 -22.65 -26.62
C LYS A 172 -14.80 -21.95 -27.39
N LEU A 173 -14.21 -20.93 -26.78
CA LEU A 173 -13.12 -20.14 -27.35
C LEU A 173 -11.73 -20.70 -27.01
N GLY A 174 -11.64 -21.58 -26.02
CA GLY A 174 -10.38 -22.16 -25.56
C GLY A 174 -10.34 -22.31 -24.05
N THR A 175 -9.16 -22.12 -23.47
CA THR A 175 -8.95 -22.13 -22.02
C THR A 175 -8.45 -20.79 -21.50
N ALA A 176 -8.93 -20.41 -20.32
CA ALA A 176 -8.50 -19.22 -19.62
C ALA A 176 -6.99 -19.23 -19.33
N ARG A 177 -6.37 -18.06 -19.38
CA ARG A 177 -4.99 -17.85 -18.93
C ARG A 177 -4.95 -17.79 -17.40
N LYS A 178 -4.47 -18.87 -16.77
CA LYS A 178 -4.26 -18.92 -15.32
C LYS A 178 -3.35 -17.78 -14.87
N GLY A 179 -3.73 -17.08 -13.81
CA GLY A 179 -3.01 -15.93 -13.26
C GLY A 179 -3.24 -14.61 -14.00
N ALA A 180 -4.00 -14.60 -15.11
CA ALA A 180 -4.31 -13.36 -15.81
C ALA A 180 -5.36 -12.54 -15.05
N GLY A 181 -5.12 -11.23 -14.97
CA GLY A 181 -6.10 -10.27 -14.46
C GLY A 181 -7.26 -10.09 -15.44
N VAL A 182 -8.46 -9.89 -14.91
CA VAL A 182 -9.69 -9.66 -15.69
C VAL A 182 -10.51 -8.50 -15.12
N THR A 183 -11.28 -7.86 -15.99
CA THR A 183 -12.30 -6.86 -15.64
C THR A 183 -13.67 -7.53 -15.71
N LEU A 184 -14.48 -7.38 -14.67
CA LEU A 184 -15.84 -7.92 -14.63
C LEU A 184 -16.80 -7.03 -15.40
N ILE A 185 -17.65 -7.62 -16.23
CA ILE A 185 -18.64 -6.92 -17.06
C ILE A 185 -20.04 -7.36 -16.62
N GLY A 186 -20.77 -6.44 -15.98
CA GLY A 186 -22.13 -6.71 -15.49
C GLY A 186 -22.18 -7.75 -14.36
N ALA A 187 -23.40 -8.19 -14.03
CA ALA A 187 -23.64 -9.20 -13.00
C ALA A 187 -23.45 -10.63 -13.56
N PRO A 188 -23.08 -11.60 -12.70
CA PRO A 188 -23.01 -12.99 -13.12
C PRO A 188 -24.40 -13.53 -13.50
N SER A 189 -24.41 -14.53 -14.38
CA SER A 189 -25.63 -15.19 -14.87
C SER A 189 -25.53 -16.71 -14.73
N GLN A 190 -26.65 -17.36 -14.41
CA GLN A 190 -26.73 -18.82 -14.40
C GLN A 190 -26.74 -19.35 -15.84
N ARG A 191 -25.82 -20.24 -16.17
CA ARG A 191 -25.66 -20.82 -17.50
C ARG A 191 -25.32 -22.31 -17.39
N MET A 192 -25.67 -23.05 -18.43
CA MET A 192 -25.38 -24.48 -18.54
C MET A 192 -24.10 -24.70 -19.33
N ASN A 193 -23.20 -25.52 -18.80
CA ASN A 193 -22.00 -25.94 -19.52
C ASN A 193 -22.32 -26.97 -20.61
N LEU A 194 -21.29 -27.48 -21.30
CA LEU A 194 -21.44 -28.48 -22.37
C LEU A 194 -22.04 -29.82 -21.90
N ASN A 195 -22.03 -30.09 -20.60
CA ASN A 195 -22.58 -31.29 -19.99
C ASN A 195 -23.99 -31.06 -19.42
N ASN A 196 -24.62 -29.92 -19.73
CA ASN A 196 -25.90 -29.46 -19.15
C ASN A 196 -25.87 -29.28 -17.63
N GLU A 197 -24.71 -28.98 -17.07
CA GLU A 197 -24.57 -28.69 -15.64
C GLU A 197 -24.66 -27.17 -15.40
N PRO A 198 -25.46 -26.72 -14.42
CA PRO A 198 -25.64 -25.30 -14.13
C PRO A 198 -24.46 -24.76 -13.32
N TYR A 199 -23.90 -23.63 -13.77
CA TYR A 199 -22.95 -22.84 -12.99
C TYR A 199 -23.24 -21.35 -13.12
N SER A 200 -22.75 -20.57 -12.15
CA SER A 200 -22.65 -19.12 -12.29
C SER A 200 -21.49 -18.79 -13.23
N TYR A 201 -21.78 -18.04 -14.29
CA TYR A 201 -20.80 -17.52 -15.24
C TYR A 201 -20.78 -16.00 -15.23
N GLN A 202 -19.58 -15.45 -15.25
CA GLN A 202 -19.33 -14.01 -15.29
C GLN A 202 -18.80 -13.65 -16.68
N LEU A 203 -19.36 -12.59 -17.27
CA LEU A 203 -18.78 -11.97 -18.46
C LEU A 203 -17.57 -11.14 -18.03
N VAL A 204 -16.43 -11.33 -18.71
CA VAL A 204 -15.17 -10.64 -18.39
C VAL A 204 -14.40 -10.28 -19.66
N SER A 205 -13.46 -9.35 -19.51
CA SER A 205 -12.37 -9.12 -20.47
C SER A 205 -11.02 -9.23 -19.75
N TYR A 206 -9.94 -9.54 -20.46
CA TYR A 206 -8.60 -9.51 -19.85
C TYR A 206 -8.20 -8.05 -19.55
N ALA A 207 -7.65 -7.82 -18.36
CA ALA A 207 -7.16 -6.50 -17.96
C ALA A 207 -5.94 -6.06 -18.80
N THR A 208 -5.16 -7.03 -19.27
CA THR A 208 -4.05 -6.82 -20.22
C THR A 208 -4.19 -7.83 -21.36
N PRO A 209 -4.97 -7.49 -22.41
CA PRO A 209 -5.21 -8.36 -23.56
C PRO A 209 -3.94 -8.61 -24.38
N LYS A 210 -3.82 -9.81 -24.94
CA LYS A 210 -2.84 -10.17 -25.98
C LYS A 210 -3.52 -10.22 -27.35
N SER A 211 -2.74 -10.24 -28.44
CA SER A 211 -3.25 -10.20 -29.82
C SER A 211 -4.33 -11.23 -30.14
N ASP A 212 -4.23 -12.42 -29.55
CA ASP A 212 -5.09 -13.56 -29.84
C ASP A 212 -6.17 -13.76 -28.78
N ASP A 213 -6.23 -12.88 -27.77
CA ASP A 213 -7.23 -12.96 -26.73
C ASP A 213 -8.60 -12.49 -27.26
N PRO A 214 -9.70 -13.16 -26.87
CA PRO A 214 -11.04 -12.65 -27.15
C PRO A 214 -11.30 -11.33 -26.43
N SER A 215 -12.08 -10.43 -27.06
CA SER A 215 -12.44 -9.13 -26.47
C SER A 215 -13.21 -9.28 -25.16
N GLU A 216 -14.20 -10.17 -25.15
CA GLU A 216 -15.02 -10.51 -23.99
C GLU A 216 -15.40 -11.99 -24.05
N PHE A 217 -15.51 -12.62 -22.88
CA PHE A 217 -15.85 -14.03 -22.77
C PHE A 217 -16.50 -14.36 -21.44
N TYR A 218 -17.30 -15.42 -21.43
CA TYR A 218 -17.80 -16.02 -20.19
C TYR A 218 -16.78 -17.00 -19.61
N VAL A 219 -16.61 -16.93 -18.30
CA VAL A 219 -15.87 -17.90 -17.50
C VAL A 219 -16.68 -18.21 -16.23
N ALA A 220 -16.60 -19.44 -15.73
CA ALA A 220 -17.33 -19.81 -14.53
C ALA A 220 -16.79 -19.02 -13.32
N SER A 221 -17.69 -18.37 -12.57
CA SER A 221 -17.35 -17.43 -11.50
C SER A 221 -16.46 -18.03 -10.42
N GLN A 222 -16.58 -19.34 -10.17
CA GLN A 222 -15.76 -20.06 -9.17
C GLN A 222 -14.25 -20.03 -9.47
N PHE A 223 -13.86 -19.74 -10.73
CA PHE A 223 -12.46 -19.62 -11.13
C PHE A 223 -11.97 -18.18 -11.10
N ILE A 224 -12.81 -17.22 -10.71
CA ILE A 224 -12.41 -15.83 -10.52
C ILE A 224 -12.07 -15.64 -9.05
N LYS A 225 -10.81 -15.35 -8.76
CA LYS A 225 -10.35 -15.01 -7.42
C LYS A 225 -10.24 -13.50 -7.29
N GLU A 226 -10.85 -12.97 -6.24
CA GLU A 226 -10.62 -11.60 -5.79
C GLU A 226 -9.27 -11.53 -5.09
N GLU A 227 -8.38 -10.68 -5.60
CA GLU A 227 -7.16 -10.31 -4.89
C GLU A 227 -7.39 -8.98 -4.20
N ARG A 228 -7.35 -9.01 -2.87
CA ARG A 228 -7.55 -7.86 -1.99
C ARG A 228 -6.24 -7.52 -1.30
N LYS A 229 -6.06 -6.25 -0.94
CA LYS A 229 -4.98 -5.85 -0.03
C LYS A 229 -5.11 -6.67 1.25
N ILE A 230 -4.05 -7.36 1.61
CA ILE A 230 -3.99 -8.09 2.87
C ILE A 230 -3.60 -7.10 3.95
N GLU A 231 -4.37 -7.01 5.04
CA GLU A 231 -3.98 -6.23 6.22
C GLU A 231 -2.74 -6.88 6.86
N PRO A 232 -1.58 -6.20 6.94
CA PRO A 232 -0.41 -6.75 7.62
C PRO A 232 -0.72 -7.28 9.02
N SER A 233 -0.15 -8.43 9.36
CA SER A 233 -0.37 -9.09 10.65
C SER A 233 0.06 -8.25 11.86
N TRP A 234 1.00 -7.31 11.68
CA TRP A 234 1.42 -6.36 12.72
C TRP A 234 0.40 -5.22 12.94
N MET A 235 -0.50 -4.98 11.99
CA MET A 235 -1.60 -4.01 12.12
C MET A 235 -2.80 -4.59 12.88
N MET A 236 -2.92 -5.92 12.89
CA MET A 236 -3.85 -6.61 13.76
C MET A 236 -3.34 -6.50 15.19
N ALA A 237 -4.08 -5.80 16.06
CA ALA A 237 -3.80 -5.79 17.48
C ALA A 237 -3.86 -7.25 17.98
N LYS A 238 -2.70 -7.88 18.19
CA LYS A 238 -2.62 -9.13 18.93
C LYS A 238 -3.23 -8.88 20.31
N GLN A 239 -3.88 -9.87 20.91
CA GLN A 239 -4.54 -9.74 22.22
C GLN A 239 -3.61 -9.18 23.31
N ASP A 240 -2.29 -9.29 23.13
CA ASP A 240 -1.26 -8.81 24.04
C ASP A 240 -0.57 -7.48 23.63
N ILE A 241 -1.06 -6.81 22.59
CA ILE A 241 -0.63 -5.44 22.19
C ILE A 241 -1.44 -4.42 23.02
N PRO A 242 -0.83 -3.32 23.49
CA PRO A 242 -1.32 -2.54 24.61
C PRO A 242 -2.70 -1.95 24.36
N CYS A 243 -3.45 -1.76 25.45
CA CYS A 243 -4.72 -1.06 25.52
C CYS A 243 -4.77 0.09 24.49
N LEU A 244 -5.66 -0.03 23.50
CA LEU A 244 -5.91 1.04 22.55
C LEU A 244 -6.58 2.19 23.31
N TYR A 245 -5.86 3.30 23.50
CA TYR A 245 -6.40 4.45 24.20
C TYR A 245 -7.27 5.28 23.25
N PRO A 246 -8.58 5.44 23.55
CA PRO A 246 -9.45 6.28 22.74
C PRO A 246 -9.06 7.75 22.94
N VAL A 247 -8.92 8.47 21.83
CA VAL A 247 -8.71 9.92 21.87
C VAL A 247 -10.04 10.58 22.19
N SER A 248 -10.27 11.04 23.42
CA SER A 248 -11.60 11.51 23.86
C SER A 248 -12.04 12.84 23.23
N ARG A 249 -11.12 13.61 22.61
CA ARG A 249 -11.34 14.91 21.96
C ARG A 249 -10.32 15.13 20.84
N ASN A 250 -10.65 15.94 19.83
CA ASN A 250 -9.67 16.37 18.83
C ASN A 250 -8.46 17.01 19.55
N SER A 251 -7.27 16.42 19.41
CA SER A 251 -6.07 16.84 20.14
C SER A 251 -5.06 17.47 19.19
N TYR A 252 -4.72 18.73 19.38
CA TYR A 252 -3.80 19.49 18.51
C TYR A 252 -2.34 19.25 18.91
N LEU A 253 -1.46 18.89 17.95
CA LEU A 253 -0.02 18.71 18.22
C LEU A 253 0.75 20.05 18.27
N ARG A 254 0.19 21.13 17.73
CA ARG A 254 0.74 22.49 17.80
C ARG A 254 -0.36 23.54 17.66
N LYS A 255 -0.38 24.55 18.54
CA LYS A 255 -1.13 25.80 18.34
C LYS A 255 -0.12 26.87 17.93
N SER A 256 -0.31 27.47 16.76
CA SER A 256 0.48 28.64 16.32
C SER A 256 0.03 29.88 17.11
N LYS A 257 0.95 30.80 17.40
CA LYS A 257 0.70 31.98 18.25
C LYS A 257 -0.25 32.99 17.58
N ASP A 258 -0.34 32.98 16.25
CA ASP A 258 -1.01 34.04 15.47
C ASP A 258 -2.03 33.53 14.43
N GLN A 259 -2.49 32.28 14.51
CA GLN A 259 -3.53 31.76 13.60
C GLN A 259 -4.84 31.50 14.35
N GLY A 260 -5.91 32.12 13.85
CA GLY A 260 -7.29 31.72 14.12
C GLY A 260 -7.53 30.25 13.72
N GLU A 261 -8.72 29.74 14.07
CA GLU A 261 -9.10 28.34 13.90
C GLU A 261 -8.86 27.81 12.48
N ALA A 262 -7.75 27.08 12.27
CA ALA A 262 -7.64 25.86 11.46
C ALA A 262 -6.19 25.59 11.02
N VAL A 263 -5.48 24.75 11.76
CA VAL A 263 -4.47 23.85 11.17
C VAL A 263 -4.81 22.45 11.66
N THR A 264 -5.42 21.66 10.77
CA THR A 264 -5.98 20.33 11.07
C THR A 264 -4.87 19.27 11.01
N ALA A 265 -3.92 19.32 11.95
CA ALA A 265 -2.92 18.27 12.18
C ALA A 265 -3.00 17.78 13.64
N GLY A 266 -4.21 17.44 14.09
CA GLY A 266 -4.48 16.87 15.40
C GLY A 266 -4.99 15.43 15.32
N LEU A 267 -4.94 14.70 16.44
CA LEU A 267 -5.57 13.37 16.60
C LEU A 267 -7.10 13.54 16.65
N PRO A 268 -7.87 13.02 15.67
CA PRO A 268 -9.33 13.05 15.73
C PRO A 268 -9.88 12.28 16.94
N LYS A 269 -11.04 12.70 17.48
CA LYS A 269 -11.75 12.02 18.58
C LYS A 269 -12.06 10.53 18.31
N THR A 270 -11.99 10.09 17.06
CA THR A 270 -12.21 8.68 16.66
C THR A 270 -10.92 7.86 16.61
N SER A 271 -9.76 8.49 16.77
CA SER A 271 -8.47 7.78 16.74
C SER A 271 -8.25 6.94 17.99
N LYS A 272 -7.53 5.83 17.80
CA LYS A 272 -6.97 5.02 18.87
C LYS A 272 -5.45 5.07 18.78
N VAL A 273 -4.78 5.28 19.89
CA VAL A 273 -3.31 5.26 19.97
C VAL A 273 -2.90 4.10 20.87
N ALA A 274 -2.01 3.24 20.38
CA ALA A 274 -1.38 2.23 21.21
C ALA A 274 -0.10 2.81 21.83
N ARG A 275 0.03 2.74 23.15
CA ARG A 275 1.28 3.05 23.87
C ARG A 275 1.92 1.74 24.30
N THR A 276 3.07 1.38 23.73
CA THR A 276 3.73 0.11 24.07
C THR A 276 4.31 0.15 25.49
N THR A 277 3.81 -0.73 26.36
CA THR A 277 4.43 -1.07 27.66
C THR A 277 4.85 -2.54 27.72
N ALA A 278 4.52 -3.34 26.69
CA ALA A 278 4.93 -4.74 26.51
C ALA A 278 5.97 -4.86 25.37
N GLN A 279 6.60 -6.04 25.25
CA GLN A 279 7.70 -6.28 24.30
C GLN A 279 7.36 -5.77 22.87
N PRO A 280 8.24 -4.95 22.26
CA PRO A 280 7.97 -4.38 20.95
C PRO A 280 7.81 -5.44 19.86
N VAL A 281 6.99 -5.15 18.85
CA VAL A 281 6.98 -5.97 17.61
C VAL A 281 8.27 -5.68 16.86
N VAL A 282 9.12 -6.69 16.71
CA VAL A 282 10.38 -6.62 15.97
C VAL A 282 10.11 -6.92 14.49
N PHE A 283 10.49 -5.99 13.63
CA PHE A 283 10.58 -6.21 12.19
C PHE A 283 11.95 -6.77 11.90
N SER A 284 12.00 -8.05 11.53
CA SER A 284 13.15 -8.66 10.87
C SER A 284 12.85 -8.75 9.38
N ASN A 285 13.75 -8.25 8.54
CA ASN A 285 13.76 -8.49 7.11
C ASN A 285 14.08 -9.97 6.83
N MET A 286 13.15 -10.88 7.13
CA MET A 286 13.31 -12.30 6.85
C MET A 286 13.19 -12.54 5.34
N LYS A 287 14.25 -13.14 4.81
CA LYS A 287 14.49 -13.56 3.43
C LYS A 287 13.56 -14.69 2.92
N GLU A 288 12.55 -15.12 3.68
CA GLU A 288 11.80 -16.38 3.43
C GLU A 288 10.60 -16.26 2.47
N TYR A 289 10.56 -15.27 1.58
CA TYR A 289 9.56 -15.21 0.49
C TYR A 289 10.19 -15.01 -0.90
N LEU A 290 11.37 -15.62 -1.12
CA LEU A 290 12.01 -15.73 -2.43
C LEU A 290 12.43 -17.19 -2.73
N GLU A 291 11.50 -18.13 -2.54
CA GLU A 291 11.50 -19.41 -3.24
C GLU A 291 10.20 -19.55 -4.06
#